data_AF-A0A931YWT5-F1
#
_entry.id   AF-A0A931YWT5-F1
#
_cell.length_a   1.000
_cell.length_b   1.000
_cell.length_c   1.000
_cell.angle_alpha   90.00
_cell.angle_beta   90.00
_cell.angle_gamma   90.00
#
_symmetry.space_group_name_H-M   'P 1'
#
loop_
_entity.id
_entity.type
_entity.pdbx_description
1 polymer ?
#
loop_
_entity_poly.entity_id
_entity_poly.type
_entity_poly.pdbx_seq_one_letter_code
_entity_poly.pdbx_strand_id
1 'polypeptide(L)'
;MPLLRISLALARWLFSHQLEKSHPAHVVAWWELRRLPYNVIVGATAALSLGVFFAVGFTCERAAGVPLGYPTPPLLVAIAYGVVVNVFYTGGWILELLVARLWRVSTPAFGPIAFTLWTTLSVVVTLIPAGLVILLAAVTSCRGL
;
A
#
# COMPACT_ATOMS: atom_id res chain seq x y z
N MET A 1 -13.12 5.72 25.66
CA MET A 1 -12.46 5.60 24.34
C MET A 1 -11.64 4.31 24.22
N PRO A 2 -12.30 3.13 24.08
CA PRO A 2 -11.61 1.84 23.93
C PRO A 2 -10.98 1.65 22.52
N LEU A 3 -11.60 2.23 21.48
CA LEU A 3 -11.14 2.13 20.09
C LEU A 3 -9.74 2.74 19.87
N LEU A 4 -9.45 3.88 20.52
CA LEU A 4 -8.15 4.56 20.42
C LEU A 4 -7.02 3.74 21.10
N ARG A 5 -7.34 3.01 22.16
CA ARG A 5 -6.36 2.15 22.86
C ARG A 5 -6.05 0.89 22.05
N ILE A 6 -7.06 0.33 21.39
CA ILE A 6 -6.91 -0.85 20.51
C ILE A 6 -6.06 -0.48 19.28
N SER A 7 -6.30 0.67 18.64
CA SER A 7 -5.50 1.13 17.50
C SER A 7 -4.05 1.40 17.87
N LEU A 8 -3.80 2.02 19.03
CA LEU A 8 -2.44 2.24 19.54
C LEU A 8 -1.72 0.95 19.91
N ALA A 9 -2.43 -0.06 20.43
CA ALA A 9 -1.87 -1.36 20.76
C ALA A 9 -1.55 -2.17 19.48
N LEU A 10 -2.45 -2.14 18.49
CA LEU A 10 -2.23 -2.73 17.17
C LEU A 10 -1.04 -2.08 16.45
N ALA A 11 -0.94 -0.74 16.47
CA ALA A 11 0.20 -0.04 15.91
C ALA A 11 1.50 -0.42 16.62
N ARG A 12 1.51 -0.45 17.96
CA ARG A 12 2.67 -0.87 18.73
C ARG A 12 3.08 -2.31 18.43
N TRP A 13 2.12 -3.21 18.24
CA TRP A 13 2.37 -4.59 17.85
C TRP A 13 2.87 -4.71 16.41
N LEU A 14 2.34 -3.90 15.49
CA LEU A 14 2.80 -3.83 14.09
C LEU A 14 4.27 -3.41 14.02
N PHE A 15 4.68 -2.46 14.87
CA PHE A 15 6.02 -1.88 14.83
C PHE A 15 6.99 -2.45 15.87
N SER A 16 6.56 -3.37 16.75
CA SER A 16 7.47 -4.05 17.67
C SER A 16 8.17 -5.22 16.97
N HIS A 17 9.50 -5.12 16.89
CA HIS A 17 10.37 -6.19 16.42
C HIS A 17 11.24 -6.64 17.59
N GLN A 18 10.66 -7.49 18.44
CA GLN A 18 11.32 -8.12 19.57
C GLN A 18 12.02 -9.39 19.07
N LEU A 19 13.06 -9.26 18.26
CA LEU A 19 13.86 -10.39 17.79
C LEU A 19 15.29 -10.19 18.24
N GLU A 20 15.46 -10.28 19.55
CA GLU A 20 16.75 -10.43 20.18
C GLU A 20 17.22 -11.87 19.89
N LYS A 21 18.08 -12.04 18.86
CA LYS A 21 18.79 -13.28 18.47
C LYS A 21 17.97 -14.39 17.80
N SER A 22 17.29 -14.11 16.69
CA SER A 22 16.30 -15.06 16.18
C SER A 22 16.69 -15.72 14.86
N HIS A 23 16.57 -17.05 14.84
CA HIS A 23 16.70 -17.91 13.68
C HIS A 23 15.98 -17.33 12.43
N PRO A 24 16.52 -17.45 11.20
CA PRO A 24 15.97 -16.83 9.98
C PRO A 24 14.46 -17.04 9.78
N ALA A 25 13.93 -18.18 10.22
CA ALA A 25 12.50 -18.50 10.18
C ALA A 25 11.63 -17.51 10.97
N HIS A 26 12.12 -16.92 12.06
CA HIS A 26 11.36 -15.94 12.84
C HIS A 26 11.27 -14.59 12.14
N VAL A 27 12.31 -14.20 11.39
CA VAL A 27 12.27 -13.00 10.53
C VAL A 27 11.19 -13.20 9.46
N VAL A 28 11.22 -14.35 8.77
CA VAL A 28 10.19 -14.69 7.76
C VAL A 28 8.79 -14.68 8.37
N ALA A 29 8.60 -15.32 9.53
CA ALA A 29 7.31 -15.35 10.22
C ALA A 29 6.82 -13.95 10.63
N TRP A 30 7.72 -13.08 11.08
CA TRP A 30 7.40 -11.69 11.44
C TRP A 30 6.87 -10.89 10.25
N TRP A 31 7.50 -11.06 9.08
CA TRP A 31 7.09 -10.43 7.82
C TRP A 31 5.79 -11.04 7.28
N GLU A 32 5.67 -12.36 7.21
CA GLU A 32 4.45 -13.00 6.70
C GLU A 32 3.22 -12.67 7.55
N LEU A 33 3.37 -12.57 8.87
CA LEU A 33 2.27 -12.17 9.76
C LEU A 33 1.80 -10.72 9.50
N ARG A 34 2.70 -9.85 9.03
CA ARG A 34 2.40 -8.45 8.70
C ARG A 34 2.01 -8.23 7.24
N ARG A 35 2.04 -9.28 6.41
CA ARG A 35 1.53 -9.24 5.04
C ARG A 35 0.04 -8.93 5.02
N LEU A 36 -0.72 -9.48 5.98
CA LEU A 36 -2.16 -9.25 6.08
C LEU A 36 -2.51 -7.77 6.34
N PRO A 37 -1.98 -7.10 7.37
CA PRO A 37 -2.23 -5.67 7.55
C PRO A 37 -1.69 -4.82 6.40
N TYR A 38 -0.54 -5.16 5.80
CA TYR A 38 -0.06 -4.49 4.60
C TYR A 38 -1.07 -4.56 3.45
N ASN A 39 -1.55 -5.76 3.11
CA ASN A 39 -2.53 -5.95 2.04
C ASN A 39 -3.88 -5.28 2.35
N VAL A 40 -4.30 -5.26 3.63
CA VAL A 40 -5.50 -4.51 4.05
C VAL A 40 -5.32 -3.02 3.84
N ILE A 41 -4.18 -2.44 4.23
CA ILE A 41 -3.90 -1.01 4.04
C ILE A 41 -3.87 -0.67 2.55
N VAL A 42 -3.06 -1.36 1.76
CA VAL A 42 -2.92 -1.09 0.32
C VAL A 42 -4.25 -1.34 -0.40
N GLY A 43 -4.96 -2.42 -0.07
CA GLY A 43 -6.28 -2.72 -0.62
C GLY A 43 -7.32 -1.66 -0.29
N ALA A 44 -7.35 -1.16 0.95
CA ALA A 44 -8.22 -0.05 1.34
C ALA A 44 -7.87 1.24 0.60
N THR A 45 -6.59 1.56 0.45
CA THR A 45 -6.13 2.72 -0.34
C THR A 45 -6.54 2.59 -1.82
N ALA A 46 -6.43 1.39 -2.39
CA ALA A 46 -6.84 1.12 -3.77
C ALA A 46 -8.36 1.26 -3.93
N ALA A 47 -9.16 0.73 -2.99
CA ALA A 47 -10.61 0.89 -2.98
C ALA A 47 -11.04 2.36 -2.87
N LEU A 48 -10.37 3.15 -2.01
CA LEU A 48 -10.60 4.59 -1.92
C LEU A 48 -10.26 5.31 -3.22
N SER A 49 -9.12 4.98 -3.82
CA SER A 49 -8.68 5.56 -5.10
C SER A 49 -9.68 5.26 -6.23
N LEU A 50 -10.20 4.03 -6.26
CA LEU A 50 -11.25 3.62 -7.20
C LEU A 50 -12.58 4.36 -6.94
N GLY A 51 -12.95 4.56 -5.67
CA GLY A 51 -14.13 5.35 -5.30
C GLY A 51 -14.04 6.80 -5.76
N VAL A 52 -12.88 7.44 -5.58
CA VAL A 52 -12.60 8.79 -6.12
C VAL A 52 -12.75 8.80 -7.64
N PHE A 53 -12.19 7.80 -8.31
CA PHE A 53 -12.28 7.67 -9.76
C PHE A 53 -13.73 7.65 -10.24
N PHE A 54 -14.56 6.78 -9.66
CA PHE A 54 -15.98 6.69 -10.01
C PHE A 54 -16.76 7.96 -9.68
N ALA A 55 -16.46 8.61 -8.55
CA ALA A 55 -17.11 9.85 -8.16
C ALA A 55 -16.81 10.97 -9.16
N VAL A 56 -15.55 11.13 -9.55
CA VAL A 56 -15.10 12.13 -10.54
C VAL A 56 -15.68 11.82 -11.93
N GLY A 57 -15.61 10.56 -12.36
CA GLY A 57 -16.18 10.13 -13.64
C GLY A 57 -17.68 10.44 -13.74
N PHE A 58 -18.46 10.10 -12.71
CA PHE A 58 -19.90 10.35 -12.69
C PHE A 58 -20.24 11.85 -12.66
N THR A 59 -19.50 12.65 -11.89
CA THR A 59 -19.73 14.10 -11.86
C THR A 59 -19.38 14.76 -13.18
N CYS A 60 -18.29 14.34 -13.83
CA CYS A 60 -17.89 14.85 -15.13
C CYS A 60 -18.83 14.42 -16.27
N GLU A 61 -19.32 13.18 -16.28
CA GLU A 61 -20.31 12.71 -17.26
C GLU A 61 -21.60 13.53 -17.18
N ARG A 62 -22.10 13.76 -15.95
CA ARG A 62 -23.29 14.60 -15.71
C ARG A 62 -23.10 16.06 -16.16
N ALA A 63 -21.89 16.59 -16.05
CA ALA A 63 -21.58 17.98 -16.40
C ALA A 63 -21.32 18.19 -17.90
N ALA A 64 -20.66 17.24 -18.56
CA ALA A 64 -20.26 17.35 -19.97
C ALA A 64 -21.29 16.74 -20.94
N GLY A 65 -22.19 15.87 -20.47
CA GLY A 65 -23.20 15.21 -21.31
C GLY A 65 -22.61 14.18 -22.29
N VAL A 66 -21.30 13.91 -22.19
CA VAL A 66 -20.60 12.89 -22.97
C VAL A 66 -20.38 11.68 -22.05
N PRO A 67 -20.76 10.46 -22.45
CA PRO A 67 -20.47 9.27 -21.68
C PRO A 67 -18.95 9.09 -21.63
N LEU A 68 -18.36 9.44 -20.48
CA LEU A 68 -16.98 9.12 -20.17
C LEU A 68 -16.93 7.60 -20.03
N GLY A 69 -16.50 6.92 -21.10
CA GLY A 69 -16.35 5.47 -21.11
C GLY A 69 -15.59 5.07 -19.85
N TYR A 70 -16.20 4.24 -19.00
CA TYR A 70 -15.57 3.80 -17.77
C TYR A 70 -14.19 3.25 -18.13
N PRO A 71 -13.09 3.85 -17.64
CA PRO A 71 -11.80 3.23 -17.79
C PRO A 71 -11.83 2.10 -16.78
N THR A 72 -12.35 0.96 -17.20
CA THR A 72 -12.04 -0.31 -16.58
C THR A 72 -10.55 -0.48 -16.78
N PRO A 73 -9.69 -0.32 -15.76
CA PRO A 73 -8.34 -0.81 -15.88
C PRO A 73 -8.48 -2.27 -16.29
N PRO A 74 -7.75 -2.73 -17.32
CA PRO A 74 -7.81 -4.13 -17.71
C PRO A 74 -7.60 -4.96 -16.44
N LEU A 75 -8.43 -5.96 -16.19
CA LEU A 75 -8.33 -6.79 -14.97
C LEU A 75 -6.90 -7.28 -14.74
N LEU A 76 -6.19 -7.56 -15.85
CA LEU A 76 -4.76 -7.86 -15.90
C LEU A 76 -3.86 -6.80 -15.26
N VAL A 77 -4.12 -5.50 -15.44
CA VAL A 77 -3.35 -4.41 -14.83
C VAL A 77 -3.57 -4.36 -13.33
N ALA A 78 -4.80 -4.55 -12.85
CA ALA A 78 -5.09 -4.60 -11.41
C ALA A 78 -4.43 -5.82 -10.74
N ILE A 79 -4.50 -6.99 -11.40
CA ILE A 79 -3.83 -8.20 -10.94
C ILE A 79 -2.30 -8.02 -10.96
N ALA A 80 -1.75 -7.51 -12.06
CA ALA A 80 -0.31 -7.27 -12.20
C ALA A 80 0.19 -6.30 -11.13
N TYR A 81 -0.54 -5.22 -10.86
CA TYR A 81 -0.24 -4.30 -9.77
C TYR A 81 -0.22 -5.05 -8.43
N GLY A 82 -1.29 -5.79 -8.11
CA GLY A 82 -1.40 -6.58 -6.87
C GLY A 82 -0.27 -7.59 -6.69
N VAL A 83 0.18 -8.24 -7.78
CA VAL A 83 1.34 -9.13 -7.78
C VAL A 83 2.62 -8.35 -7.51
N VAL A 84 2.84 -7.24 -8.21
CA VAL A 84 4.06 -6.43 -8.07
C VAL A 84 4.22 -5.92 -6.64
N VAL A 85 3.19 -5.32 -6.03
CA VAL A 85 3.29 -4.85 -4.63
C VAL A 85 3.58 -6.00 -3.65
N ASN A 86 3.02 -7.19 -3.88
CA ASN A 86 3.31 -8.37 -3.04
C ASN A 86 4.72 -8.95 -3.26
N VAL A 87 5.27 -8.84 -4.48
CA VAL A 87 6.65 -9.23 -4.78
C VAL A 87 7.63 -8.24 -4.12
N PHE A 88 7.36 -6.94 -4.20
CA PHE A 88 8.16 -5.94 -3.47
C PHE A 88 8.11 -6.18 -1.96
N TYR A 89 6.95 -6.56 -1.42
CA TYR A 89 6.81 -6.95 -0.02
C TYR A 89 7.70 -8.15 0.35
N THR A 90 7.76 -9.20 -0.49
CA THR A 90 8.66 -10.34 -0.25
C THR A 90 10.13 -9.95 -0.23
N GLY A 91 10.51 -8.90 -0.97
CA GLY A 91 11.87 -8.36 -0.93
C GLY A 91 12.29 -7.86 0.45
N GLY A 92 11.34 -7.44 1.31
CA GLY A 92 11.62 -6.89 2.63
C GLY A 92 12.36 -7.85 3.56
N TRP A 93 11.84 -9.07 3.72
CA TRP A 93 12.49 -10.08 4.57
C TRP A 93 13.76 -10.65 3.92
N ILE A 94 13.81 -10.75 2.58
CA ILE A 94 15.00 -11.19 1.85
C ILE A 94 16.15 -10.21 2.10
N LEU A 95 15.88 -8.90 2.00
CA LEU A 95 16.86 -7.85 2.28
C LEU A 95 17.30 -7.89 3.74
N GLU A 96 16.38 -8.07 4.69
CA GLU A 96 16.74 -8.16 6.11
C GLU A 96 17.65 -9.37 6.40
N LEU A 97 17.35 -10.54 5.83
CA LEU A 97 18.22 -11.72 5.96
C LEU A 97 19.57 -11.53 5.26
N LEU A 98 19.60 -10.87 4.10
CA LEU A 98 20.84 -10.58 3.37
C LEU A 98 21.72 -9.62 4.17
N VAL A 99 21.14 -8.56 4.72
CA VAL A 99 21.80 -7.57 5.57
C VAL A 99 22.36 -8.25 6.83
N ALA A 100 21.52 -9.04 7.52
CA ALA A 100 21.93 -9.77 8.72
C ALA A 100 23.08 -10.76 8.42
N ARG A 101 23.04 -11.42 7.26
CA ARG A 101 24.08 -12.38 6.84
C ARG A 101 25.38 -11.70 6.43
N LEU A 102 25.30 -10.60 5.68
CA LEU A 102 26.47 -9.92 5.11
C LEU A 102 27.21 -9.09 6.17
N TRP A 103 26.49 -8.33 6.99
CA TRP A 103 27.09 -7.47 8.01
C TRP A 103 27.25 -8.14 9.38
N ARG A 104 26.64 -9.31 9.62
CA ARG A 104 26.68 -10.04 10.90
C ARG A 104 26.25 -9.19 12.11
N VAL A 105 25.43 -8.16 11.89
CA VAL A 105 24.88 -7.29 12.94
C VAL A 105 23.43 -7.67 13.20
N SER A 106 22.98 -7.62 14.47
CA SER A 106 21.56 -7.69 14.78
C SER A 106 20.88 -6.41 14.30
N THR A 107 19.89 -6.54 13.43
CA THR A 107 19.15 -5.40 12.87
C THR A 107 17.71 -5.33 13.38
N PRO A 108 17.47 -5.23 14.71
CA PRO A 108 16.12 -5.26 15.25
C PRO A 108 15.27 -4.06 14.82
N ALA A 109 15.90 -2.94 14.44
CA ALA A 109 15.20 -1.76 13.93
C ALA A 109 14.94 -1.80 12.41
N PHE A 110 15.61 -2.68 11.66
CA PHE A 110 15.52 -2.69 10.20
C PHE A 110 14.16 -3.16 9.70
N GLY A 111 13.63 -4.27 10.25
CA GLY A 111 12.31 -4.79 9.88
C GLY A 111 11.20 -3.74 9.96
N PRO A 112 10.99 -3.06 11.11
CA PRO A 112 9.99 -2.00 11.25
C PRO A 112 10.20 -0.81 10.30
N ILE A 113 11.44 -0.35 10.12
CA ILE A 113 11.76 0.79 9.24
C ILE A 113 11.51 0.44 7.78
N ALA A 114 11.97 -0.72 7.33
CA ALA A 114 11.73 -1.19 5.97
C ALA A 114 10.22 -1.36 5.75
N PHE A 115 9.51 -2.00 6.67
CA PHE A 115 8.06 -2.20 6.57
C PHE A 115 7.29 -0.87 6.48
N THR A 116 7.61 0.14 7.29
CA THR A 116 6.98 1.47 7.21
C THR A 116 7.27 2.17 5.90
N LEU A 117 8.52 2.14 5.43
CA LEU A 117 8.92 2.74 4.16
C LEU A 117 8.18 2.08 2.98
N TRP A 118 8.17 0.75 2.91
CA TRP A 118 7.50 0.03 1.83
C TRP A 118 5.98 0.24 1.85
N THR A 119 5.38 0.25 3.03
CA THR A 119 3.93 0.52 3.18
C THR A 119 3.59 1.94 2.74
N THR A 120 4.35 2.93 3.22
CA THR A 120 4.17 4.35 2.85
C THR A 120 4.33 4.55 1.35
N LEU A 121 5.40 4.00 0.76
CA LEU A 121 5.66 4.09 -0.67
C LEU A 121 4.51 3.46 -1.47
N SER A 122 4.05 2.27 -1.08
CA SER A 122 2.93 1.59 -1.75
C SER A 122 1.67 2.46 -1.71
N VAL A 123 1.31 3.00 -0.54
CA VAL A 123 0.15 3.88 -0.36
C VAL A 123 0.26 5.13 -1.25
N VAL A 124 1.42 5.80 -1.24
CA VAL A 124 1.65 6.99 -2.08
C VAL A 124 1.48 6.66 -3.55
N VAL A 125 2.10 5.58 -4.03
CA VAL A 125 1.97 5.14 -5.43
C VAL A 125 0.53 4.80 -5.79
N THR A 126 -0.21 4.13 -4.91
CA THR A 126 -1.64 3.83 -5.12
C THR A 126 -2.50 5.08 -5.25
N LEU A 127 -2.13 6.18 -4.58
CA LEU A 127 -2.89 7.43 -4.62
C LEU A 127 -2.60 8.30 -5.85
N ILE A 128 -1.49 8.08 -6.55
CA ILE A 128 -1.10 8.87 -7.74
C ILE A 128 -2.22 8.90 -8.80
N PRO A 129 -2.81 7.76 -9.22
CA PRO A 129 -3.88 7.77 -10.22
C PRO A 129 -5.10 8.58 -9.78
N ALA A 130 -5.50 8.46 -8.51
CA ALA A 130 -6.64 9.23 -7.97
C ALA A 130 -6.35 10.74 -7.96
N GLY A 131 -5.14 11.14 -7.55
CA GLY A 131 -4.71 12.53 -7.59
C GLY A 131 -4.66 13.10 -9.01
N LEU A 132 -4.17 12.32 -9.98
CA LEU A 132 -4.12 12.72 -11.38
C LEU A 132 -5.52 12.97 -11.94
N VAL A 133 -6.48 12.09 -11.64
CA VAL A 133 -7.87 12.21 -12.11
C VAL A 133 -8.56 13.44 -11.54
N ILE A 134 -8.36 13.73 -10.24
CA ILE A 134 -8.87 14.95 -9.62
C ILE A 134 -8.28 16.19 -10.30
N LEU A 135 -6.96 16.21 -10.54
CA LEU A 135 -6.28 17.33 -11.18
C LEU A 135 -6.78 17.56 -12.61
N LEU A 136 -6.91 16.49 -13.40
CA LEU A 136 -7.42 16.58 -14.77
C LEU A 136 -8.87 17.09 -14.79
N ALA A 137 -9.72 16.62 -13.88
CA ALA A 137 -11.10 17.10 -13.77
C ALA A 137 -11.16 18.58 -13.41
N ALA A 138 -10.34 19.03 -12.46
CA ALA A 138 -10.27 20.43 -12.04
C ALA A 138 -9.76 21.34 -13.16
N VAL A 139 -8.70 20.96 -13.87
CA VAL A 139 -8.09 21.77 -14.94
C VAL A 139 -8.99 21.85 -16.16
N THR A 140 -9.61 20.74 -16.55
CA THR A 140 -10.45 20.70 -17.77
C THR A 140 -11.90 21.11 -17.52
N SER A 141 -12.30 21.35 -16.26
CA SER A 141 -13.71 21.50 -15.88
C SER A 141 -14.59 20.38 -16.45
N CYS A 142 -14.06 19.15 -16.46
CA CYS A 142 -14.68 17.97 -17.05
C CYS A 142 -14.91 18.02 -18.58
N ARG A 143 -14.39 19.01 -19.31
CA ARG A 143 -14.54 19.11 -20.78
C ARG A 143 -13.51 18.32 -21.59
N GLY A 144 -12.43 17.84 -20.96
CA GLY A 144 -11.29 17.21 -21.64
C GLY A 144 -10.83 15.89 -21.02
N LEU A 145 -11.68 15.26 -20.21
CA LEU A 145 -11.52 13.88 -19.74
C LEU A 145 -12.17 12.90 -20.72
#